data_AF-A0AAP0M547-F1
#
_entry.id   AF-A0AAP0M547-F1
#
_cell.length_a   1.000
_cell.length_b   1.000
_cell.length_c   1.000
_cell.angle_alpha   90.00
_cell.angle_beta   90.00
_cell.angle_gamma   90.00
#
_symmetry.space_group_name_H-M   'P 1'
#
loop_
_entity.id
_entity.type
_entity.pdbx_description
1 polymer ?
#
loop_
_entity_poly.entity_id
_entity_poly.type
_entity_poly.pdbx_seq_one_letter_code
_entity_poly.pdbx_strand_id
1 'polypeptide(L)'
;MEKYFGKAYRGDPGVPHSGPESFENIWIGAFAFSALTWSNPYMWHLTNQFNWHDKVMLFEQYHWKKAQAKKQPYKFKWNEYMDRELRDSYYFNWPVYFP
;
A
#
# COMPACT_ATOMS: atom_id res chain seq x y z
N MET A 1 -10.84 -0.46 -28.82
CA MET A 1 -10.51 -1.83 -28.36
C MET A 1 -10.05 -2.73 -29.52
N GLU A 2 -10.69 -2.72 -30.69
CA GLU A 2 -10.35 -3.65 -31.80
C GLU A 2 -8.95 -3.47 -32.42
N LYS A 3 -8.41 -2.25 -32.47
CA LYS A 3 -7.13 -1.95 -33.15
C LYS A 3 -5.87 -2.48 -32.44
N TYR A 4 -5.93 -2.68 -31.12
CA TYR A 4 -4.80 -3.19 -30.34
C TYR A 4 -4.78 -4.73 -30.29
N PHE A 5 -5.95 -5.37 -30.25
CA PHE A 5 -6.04 -6.83 -30.16
C PHE A 5 -6.11 -7.52 -31.54
N GLY A 6 -6.54 -6.81 -32.59
CA GLY A 6 -6.71 -7.40 -33.93
C GLY A 6 -5.42 -7.84 -34.63
N LYS A 7 -4.25 -7.36 -34.20
CA LYS A 7 -2.95 -7.81 -34.75
C LYS A 7 -2.30 -8.95 -33.96
N ALA A 8 -2.58 -9.05 -32.65
CA ALA A 8 -2.03 -10.10 -31.79
C ALA A 8 -2.81 -11.42 -31.89
N TYR A 9 -4.12 -11.35 -32.17
CA TYR A 9 -5.02 -12.51 -32.30
C TYR A 9 -5.26 -12.88 -33.78
N ARG A 10 -4.20 -13.26 -34.49
CA ARG A 10 -4.28 -13.70 -35.90
C ARG A 10 -4.28 -15.21 -36.11
N GLY A 11 -4.31 -15.99 -35.03
CA GLY A 11 -4.37 -17.45 -35.10
C GLY A 11 -5.71 -17.99 -34.61
N ASP A 12 -5.98 -19.26 -34.93
CA ASP A 12 -7.16 -19.99 -34.48
C ASP A 12 -7.34 -19.80 -32.96
N PRO A 13 -8.49 -19.27 -32.48
CA PRO A 13 -8.73 -19.05 -31.06
C PRO A 13 -8.71 -20.34 -30.24
N GLY A 14 -8.78 -21.52 -30.87
CA GLY A 14 -8.66 -22.81 -30.21
C GLY A 14 -7.22 -23.32 -30.02
N VAL A 15 -6.21 -22.62 -30.55
CA VAL A 15 -4.81 -23.08 -30.54
C VAL A 15 -3.96 -22.18 -29.64
N PRO A 16 -3.25 -22.72 -28.63
CA PRO A 16 -2.28 -21.95 -27.86
C PRO A 16 -1.15 -21.44 -28.78
N HIS A 17 -1.11 -20.12 -29.02
CA HIS A 17 -0.05 -19.47 -29.82
C HIS A 17 1.26 -19.25 -29.04
N SER A 18 1.29 -19.70 -27.79
CA SER A 18 2.44 -19.77 -26.91
C SER A 18 2.95 -21.21 -26.88
N GLY A 19 4.26 -21.43 -27.01
CA GLY A 19 4.84 -22.76 -26.83
C GLY A 19 4.46 -23.38 -25.47
N PRO A 20 4.52 -24.72 -25.31
CA PRO A 20 4.01 -25.42 -24.13
C PRO A 20 4.52 -24.85 -22.80
N GLU A 21 5.82 -24.53 -22.71
CA GLU A 21 6.40 -23.89 -21.52
C GLU A 21 5.82 -22.50 -21.23
N SER A 22 5.54 -21.71 -22.27
CA SER A 22 4.91 -20.40 -22.12
C SER A 22 3.44 -20.50 -21.72
N PHE A 23 2.73 -21.53 -22.17
CA PHE A 23 1.34 -21.78 -21.80
C PHE A 23 1.20 -22.15 -20.32
N GLU A 24 2.03 -23.08 -19.83
CA GLU A 24 2.02 -23.47 -18.40
C GLU A 24 2.34 -22.27 -17.49
N ASN A 25 3.35 -21.48 -17.84
CA ASN A 25 3.73 -20.28 -17.09
C ASN A 25 2.60 -19.23 -17.04
N ILE A 26 1.85 -19.06 -18.15
CA ILE A 26 0.69 -18.15 -18.20
C ILE A 26 -0.41 -18.63 -17.24
N TRP A 27 -0.72 -19.93 -17.23
CA TRP A 27 -1.74 -20.49 -16.34
C TRP A 27 -1.34 -20.39 -14.87
N ILE A 28 -0.10 -20.73 -14.54
CA ILE A 28 0.43 -20.62 -13.17
C ILE A 28 0.38 -19.16 -12.72
N GLY A 29 0.81 -18.22 -13.56
CA GLY A 29 0.76 -16.78 -13.28
C GLY A 29 -0.68 -16.27 -13.07
N ALA A 30 -1.60 -16.64 -13.95
CA ALA A 30 -3.00 -16.25 -13.86
C ALA A 30 -3.69 -16.82 -12.62
N PHE A 31 -3.41 -18.09 -12.29
CA PHE A 31 -3.94 -18.74 -11.10
C PHE A 31 -3.40 -18.12 -9.81
N ALA A 32 -2.08 -17.90 -9.74
CA ALA A 32 -1.45 -17.26 -8.59
C ALA A 32 -2.00 -15.83 -8.38
N PHE A 33 -2.11 -15.03 -9.44
CA PHE A 33 -2.69 -13.69 -9.37
C PHE A 33 -4.15 -13.72 -8.91
N SER A 34 -4.96 -14.65 -9.43
CA SER A 34 -6.36 -14.79 -9.04
C SER A 34 -6.53 -15.20 -7.57
N ALA A 35 -5.73 -16.13 -7.07
CA ALA A 35 -5.79 -16.54 -5.66
C ALA A 35 -5.35 -15.41 -4.71
N LEU A 36 -4.32 -14.66 -5.08
CA LEU A 36 -3.84 -13.51 -4.30
C LEU A 36 -4.86 -12.37 -4.28
N THR A 37 -5.47 -12.05 -5.43
CA THR A 37 -6.51 -11.01 -5.51
C THR A 37 -7.83 -11.44 -4.86
N TRP A 38 -8.17 -12.74 -4.85
CA TRP A 38 -9.33 -13.25 -4.12
C TRP A 38 -9.15 -13.12 -2.61
N SER A 39 -7.97 -13.45 -2.10
CA SER A 39 -7.66 -13.33 -0.67
C SER A 39 -7.46 -11.87 -0.22
N ASN A 40 -6.89 -11.03 -1.08
CA ASN A 40 -6.71 -9.60 -0.83
C ASN A 40 -7.10 -8.79 -2.07
N PRO A 41 -8.37 -8.39 -2.21
CA PRO A 41 -8.84 -7.64 -3.38
C PRO A 41 -8.22 -6.24 -3.49
N TYR A 42 -7.51 -5.78 -2.46
CA TYR A 42 -6.96 -4.44 -2.33
C TYR A 42 -5.43 -4.47 -2.24
N MET A 43 -4.77 -5.41 -2.93
CA MET A 43 -3.30 -5.53 -2.93
C MET A 43 -2.57 -4.23 -3.32
N TRP A 44 -3.18 -3.38 -4.15
CA TRP A 44 -2.63 -2.06 -4.49
C TRP A 44 -2.58 -1.06 -3.33
N HIS A 45 -3.25 -1.33 -2.21
CA HIS A 45 -3.14 -0.54 -0.98
C HIS A 45 -1.96 -0.98 -0.08
N LEU A 46 -1.32 -2.14 -0.35
CA LEU A 46 -0.24 -2.67 0.47
C LEU A 46 0.99 -1.75 0.53
N THR A 47 1.21 -0.91 -0.49
CA THR A 47 2.37 -0.02 -0.56
C THR A 47 2.35 1.08 0.51
N ASN A 48 1.17 1.50 0.97
CA ASN A 48 1.00 2.58 1.95
C ASN A 48 0.50 2.10 3.32
N GLN A 49 0.35 0.78 3.51
CA GLN A 49 -0.13 0.23 4.78
C GLN A 49 0.85 0.39 5.95
N PHE A 50 2.14 0.62 5.68
CA PHE A 50 3.17 0.70 6.70
C PHE A 50 3.72 2.13 6.84
N ASN A 51 2.84 3.07 7.16
CA ASN A 51 3.27 4.40 7.57
C ASN A 51 3.80 4.35 9.02
N TRP A 52 5.12 4.50 9.17
CA TRP A 52 5.78 4.58 10.48
C TRP A 52 5.19 5.68 11.36
N HIS A 53 4.86 6.84 10.79
CA HIS A 53 4.31 7.96 11.54
C HIS A 53 2.94 7.63 12.13
N ASP A 54 2.07 6.94 11.41
CA ASP A 54 0.76 6.53 11.93
C ASP A 54 0.90 5.65 13.18
N LYS A 55 1.92 4.77 13.20
CA LYS A 55 2.22 3.96 14.38
C LYS A 55 2.71 4.78 15.56
N VAL A 56 3.57 5.78 15.31
CA VAL A 56 4.05 6.69 16.36
C VAL A 56 2.88 7.51 16.92
N MET A 57 2.00 8.02 16.06
CA MET A 57 0.81 8.78 16.47
C MET A 57 -0.18 7.91 17.26
N LEU A 58 -0.40 6.66 16.86
CA LEU A 58 -1.23 5.72 17.62
C LEU A 58 -0.63 5.40 19.00
N PHE A 59 0.68 5.22 19.07
CA PHE A 59 1.38 5.00 20.34
C PHE A 59 1.21 6.19 21.28
N GLU A 60 1.38 7.40 20.77
CA GLU A 60 1.22 8.63 21.54
C GLU A 60 -0.25 8.83 21.98
N GLN A 61 -1.21 8.60 21.08
CA GLN A 61 -2.63 8.65 21.39
C GLN A 61 -3.01 7.65 22.50
N TYR A 62 -2.44 6.44 22.47
CA TYR A 62 -2.69 5.44 23.51
C TYR A 62 -2.23 5.91 24.90
N HIS A 63 -1.04 6.52 24.98
CA HIS A 63 -0.52 7.06 26.24
C HIS A 63 -1.32 8.28 26.71
N TRP A 64 -1.73 9.14 25.78
CA TRP A 64 -2.61 10.26 26.09
C TRP A 64 -3.95 9.80 26.67
N LYS A 65 -4.61 8.82 26.05
CA LYS A 65 -5.86 8.23 26.57
C LYS A 65 -5.70 7.64 27.96
N LYS A 66 -4.57 6.96 28.23
CA LYS A 66 -4.25 6.45 29.58
C LYS A 66 -4.08 7.56 30.61
N ALA A 67 -3.39 8.64 30.26
CA ALA A 67 -3.23 9.79 31.15
C ALA A 67 -4.56 10.49 31.41
N GLN A 68 -5.41 10.64 30.37
CA GLN A 68 -6.75 11.19 30.50
C GLN A 68 -7.64 10.36 31.41
N ALA A 69 -7.60 9.02 31.31
CA ALA A 69 -8.31 8.12 32.21
C ALA A 69 -7.87 8.28 33.68
N LYS A 70 -6.61 8.64 33.91
CA LYS A 70 -6.05 8.95 35.23
C LYS A 70 -6.20 10.42 35.65
N LYS A 71 -6.86 11.25 34.82
CA LYS A 71 -6.95 12.72 34.98
C LYS A 71 -5.59 13.41 35.17
N GLN A 72 -4.55 12.88 34.55
CA GLN A 72 -3.20 13.43 34.60
C GLN A 72 -2.91 14.28 33.35
N PRO A 73 -2.17 15.40 33.48
CA PRO A 73 -1.70 16.13 32.33
C PRO A 73 -0.74 15.26 31.52
N TYR A 74 -0.90 15.27 30.19
CA TYR A 74 -0.02 14.55 29.28
C TYR A 74 0.73 15.54 28.40
N LYS A 75 2.05 15.38 28.32
CA LYS A 75 2.90 16.17 27.43
C LYS A 75 3.22 15.33 26.21
N PHE A 76 2.84 15.85 25.04
CA PHE A 76 3.10 15.21 23.76
C PHE A 76 4.60 15.25 23.47
N LYS A 77 5.22 14.07 23.34
CA LYS A 77 6.64 13.88 23.03
C LYS A 77 6.94 14.32 21.61
N TRP A 78 5.97 14.22 20.70
CA TRP A 78 6.14 14.70 19.32
C TRP A 78 6.49 16.19 19.25
N ASN A 79 5.94 16.99 20.17
CA ASN A 79 6.22 18.42 20.29
C ASN A 79 7.51 18.73 21.09
N GLU A 80 8.10 17.75 21.79
CA GLU A 80 9.37 17.93 22.50
C GLU A 80 10.56 17.59 21.61
N TYR A 81 10.38 16.65 20.68
CA TYR A 81 11.46 16.20 19.80
C TYR A 81 11.73 17.18 18.64
N MET A 82 10.70 17.86 18.12
CA MET A 82 10.84 18.77 16.98
C MET A 82 10.68 20.23 17.38
N ASP A 83 11.65 21.05 17.00
CA ASP A 83 11.50 22.51 17.01
C ASP A 83 10.36 22.94 16.08
N ARG A 84 9.80 24.13 16.34
CA ARG A 84 8.62 24.63 15.62
C ARG A 84 8.83 24.66 14.11
N GLU A 85 9.98 25.15 13.66
CA GLU A 85 10.34 25.24 12.24
C GLU A 85 10.51 23.86 11.60
N LEU A 86 11.12 22.91 12.33
CA LEU A 86 11.26 21.53 11.87
C LEU A 86 9.89 20.86 11.74
N ARG A 87 8.99 21.08 12.68
CA ARG A 87 7.64 20.54 12.64
C ARG A 87 6.83 21.11 11.47
N ASP A 88 6.90 22.42 11.27
CA ASP A 88 6.12 23.09 10.22
C ASP A 88 6.63 22.68 8.82
N SER A 89 7.95 22.55 8.64
CA SER A 89 8.55 22.00 7.42
C SER A 89 8.24 20.51 7.22
N TYR A 90 8.20 19.72 8.30
CA TYR A 90 7.82 18.31 8.27
C TYR A 90 6.40 18.11 7.75
N TYR A 91 5.43 18.90 8.23
CA TYR A 91 4.06 18.85 7.73
C TYR A 91 3.89 19.43 6.33
N PHE A 92 4.69 20.45 5.95
CA PHE A 92 4.69 20.97 4.59
C PHE A 92 5.17 19.92 3.58
N ASN A 93 6.23 19.18 3.93
CA ASN A 93 6.82 18.11 3.11
C ASN A 93 6.12 16.75 3.31
N TRP A 94 4.99 16.72 4.01
CA TRP A 94 4.26 15.49 4.30
C TRP A 94 4.01 14.59 3.07
N PRO A 95 3.55 15.11 1.91
CA PRO A 95 3.33 14.29 0.72
C PRO A 95 4.60 13.70 0.11
N VAL A 96 5.77 14.25 0.46
CA VAL A 96 7.08 13.75 -0.02
C VAL A 96 7.55 12.56 0.82
N TYR A 97 7.27 12.57 2.12
CA TYR A 97 7.65 11.49 3.03
C TYR A 97 6.68 10.31 3.00
N PHE A 98 5.42 10.56 2.64
CA PHE A 98 4.33 9.58 2.60
C PHE A 98 3.57 9.66 1.27
N PRO A 99 4.11 9.09 0.18
CA PRO A 99 3.50 9.09 -1.15
C PRO A 99 2.26 8.19 -1.26
#